data_AF-A0A530L6J8-F1
#
_entry.id   AF-A0A530L6J8-F1
#
_cell.length_a   1.000
_cell.length_b   1.000
_cell.length_c   1.000
_cell.angle_alpha   90.00
_cell.angle_beta   90.00
_cell.angle_gamma   90.00
#
_symmetry.space_group_name_H-M   'P 1'
#
loop_
_entity.id
_entity.type
_entity.pdbx_description
1 polymer ?
#
loop_
_entity_poly.entity_id
_entity_poly.type
_entity_poly.pdbx_seq_one_letter_code
_entity_poly.pdbx_strand_id
1 'polypeptide(L)'
;VLKKRKPSVHVVAVEPEASPVLSGGQPGPHKIQGIGAGFAPKILDTTIYDEIVKVSNEDSVANARLVARLEGVPVGISSGAALQAAI
;
A
#
# COMPACT_ATOMS: atom_id res chain seq x y z
N VAL A 1 9.60 4.31 -14.99
CA VAL A 1 9.20 5.17 -16.14
C VAL A 1 8.67 6.54 -15.71
N LEU A 2 7.77 6.63 -14.72
CA LEU A 2 7.17 7.92 -14.29
C LEU A 2 8.21 8.97 -13.85
N LYS A 3 9.11 8.63 -12.92
CA LYS A 3 10.20 9.52 -12.46
C LYS A 3 11.08 10.07 -13.60
N LYS A 4 11.30 9.30 -14.67
CA LYS A 4 12.03 9.77 -15.87
C LYS A 4 11.26 10.83 -16.65
N ARG A 5 9.93 10.77 -16.68
CA ARG A 5 9.07 11.72 -17.42
C ARG A 5 8.67 12.93 -16.59
N LYS A 6 8.47 12.74 -15.28
CA LYS A 6 8.13 13.78 -14.32
C LYS A 6 8.96 13.53 -13.05
N PRO A 7 10.17 14.09 -12.94
CA PRO A 7 11.04 13.87 -11.77
C PRO A 7 10.41 14.30 -10.45
N SER A 8 9.50 15.27 -10.48
CA SER A 8 8.74 15.75 -9.33
C SER A 8 7.58 14.86 -8.89
N VAL A 9 7.34 13.72 -9.55
CA VAL A 9 6.30 12.78 -9.10
C VAL A 9 6.72 12.19 -7.76
N HIS A 10 5.82 12.28 -6.77
CA HIS A 10 5.97 11.61 -5.48
C HIS A 10 5.43 10.19 -5.60
N VAL A 11 6.19 9.20 -5.16
CA VAL A 11 5.86 7.78 -5.22
C VAL A 11 5.80 7.24 -3.80
N VAL A 12 4.62 6.80 -3.40
CA VAL A 12 4.35 6.26 -2.07
C VAL A 12 4.23 4.73 -2.17
N ALA A 13 5.04 4.00 -1.41
CA ALA A 13 4.87 2.58 -1.19
C ALA A 13 3.89 2.33 -0.05
N VAL A 14 3.01 1.33 -0.18
CA VAL A 14 2.03 1.00 0.85
C VAL A 14 2.29 -0.42 1.35
N GLU A 15 2.34 -0.59 2.68
CA GLU A 15 2.51 -1.89 3.31
C GLU A 15 1.59 -2.09 4.52
N PRO A 16 1.32 -3.34 4.93
CA PRO A 16 0.52 -3.61 6.13
C PRO A 16 1.26 -3.21 7.40
N GLU A 17 0.58 -2.53 8.32
CA GLU A 17 1.14 -2.16 9.63
C GLU A 17 1.60 -3.39 10.44
N ALA A 18 0.88 -4.51 10.34
CA ALA A 18 1.19 -5.77 11.00
C ALA A 18 2.37 -6.55 10.36
N SER A 19 2.89 -6.12 9.21
CA SER A 19 4.05 -6.73 8.55
C SER A 19 4.93 -5.70 7.80
N PRO A 20 5.48 -4.68 8.50
CA PRO A 20 6.02 -3.49 7.86
C PRO A 20 7.51 -3.65 7.52
N VAL A 21 7.82 -4.60 6.65
CA VAL A 21 9.19 -5.01 6.32
C VAL A 21 9.96 -3.90 5.59
N LEU A 22 9.31 -3.13 4.71
CA LEU A 22 9.97 -2.03 3.99
C LEU A 22 10.33 -0.89 4.94
N SER A 23 9.56 -0.70 6.01
CA SER A 23 9.88 0.23 7.11
C SER A 23 10.87 -0.32 8.14
N GLY A 24 11.49 -1.48 7.91
CA GLY A 24 12.46 -2.11 8.83
C GLY A 24 11.83 -2.87 10.01
N GLY A 25 10.51 -3.09 10.00
CA GLY A 25 9.84 -3.94 10.96
C GLY A 25 9.97 -5.44 10.65
N GLN A 26 9.35 -6.26 11.50
CA GLN A 26 9.33 -7.71 11.33
C GLN A 26 8.14 -8.16 10.48
N PRO A 27 8.26 -9.24 9.70
CA PRO A 27 7.12 -9.81 9.01
C PRO A 27 6.10 -10.37 10.01
N GLY A 28 4.82 -10.27 9.67
CA GLY A 28 3.74 -10.73 10.54
C GLY A 28 2.47 -11.08 9.76
N PRO A 29 1.53 -11.83 10.38
CA PRO A 29 0.28 -12.16 9.72
C PRO A 29 -0.60 -10.91 9.56
N HIS A 30 -1.13 -10.70 8.36
CA HIS A 30 -2.08 -9.62 8.05
C HIS A 30 -3.16 -10.09 7.07
N LYS A 31 -4.21 -9.28 6.88
CA LYS A 31 -5.36 -9.62 6.04
C LYS A 31 -5.35 -8.94 4.68
N ILE A 32 -4.51 -7.92 4.47
CA ILE A 32 -4.43 -7.18 3.19
C ILE A 32 -3.86 -8.06 2.06
N GLN A 33 -4.72 -8.83 1.42
CA GLN A 33 -4.34 -9.74 0.34
C GLN A 33 -3.75 -9.00 -0.87
N GLY A 34 -2.64 -9.53 -1.40
CA GLY A 34 -1.97 -9.03 -2.60
C GLY A 34 -0.74 -8.15 -2.33
N ILE A 35 -0.53 -7.67 -1.10
CA ILE A 35 0.67 -6.93 -0.68
C ILE A 35 1.26 -7.54 0.60
N GLY A 36 2.37 -7.00 1.12
CA GLY A 36 2.91 -7.41 2.42
C GLY A 36 3.53 -8.82 2.45
N ALA A 37 4.30 -9.20 1.43
CA ALA A 37 4.83 -10.57 1.28
C ALA A 37 5.74 -11.09 2.43
N GLY A 38 6.03 -10.29 3.45
CA GLY A 38 6.89 -10.67 4.57
C GLY A 38 8.39 -10.61 4.26
N PHE A 39 8.77 -10.12 3.08
CA PHE A 39 10.14 -9.83 2.67
C PHE A 39 10.14 -8.78 1.55
N ALA A 40 11.26 -8.10 1.30
CA ALA A 40 11.43 -7.24 0.14
C ALA A 40 11.75 -8.09 -1.11
N PRO A 41 10.89 -8.14 -2.15
CA PRO A 41 11.16 -8.94 -3.35
C PRO A 41 12.39 -8.41 -4.10
N LYS A 42 13.21 -9.30 -4.67
CA LYS A 42 14.43 -8.90 -5.42
C LYS A 42 14.17 -7.97 -6.60
N ILE A 43 12.95 -7.99 -7.15
CA ILE A 43 12.54 -7.13 -8.26
C ILE A 43 12.08 -5.74 -7.82
N LEU A 44 11.89 -5.51 -6.51
CA LEU A 44 11.51 -4.21 -5.98
C LEU A 44 12.74 -3.30 -5.93
N ASP A 45 12.68 -2.20 -6.67
CA ASP A 45 13.66 -1.12 -6.56
C ASP A 45 13.29 -0.22 -5.37
N THR A 46 14.00 -0.34 -4.26
CA THR A 46 13.73 0.43 -3.03
C THR A 46 14.22 1.88 -3.10
N THR A 47 14.86 2.28 -4.20
CA THR A 47 15.34 3.65 -4.41
C THR A 47 14.34 4.53 -5.16
N ILE A 48 13.24 3.95 -5.66
CA ILE A 48 12.29 4.64 -6.55
C ILE A 48 11.15 5.37 -5.82
N TYR A 49 10.80 4.93 -4.61
CA TYR A 49 9.75 5.53 -3.79
C TYR A 49 10.34 6.55 -2.82
N ASP A 50 9.54 7.57 -2.51
CA ASP A 50 9.92 8.70 -1.66
C ASP A 50 9.43 8.51 -0.21
N GLU A 51 8.43 7.65 -0.03
CA GLU A 51 7.72 7.46 1.24
C GLU A 51 7.16 6.03 1.32
N ILE A 52 7.03 5.53 2.55
CA ILE A 52 6.30 4.30 2.86
C ILE A 52 5.19 4.62 3.84
N VAL A 53 3.96 4.26 3.51
CA VAL A 53 2.79 4.38 4.38
C VAL A 53 2.37 2.99 4.87
N LYS A 54 2.22 2.87 6.18
CA LYS A 54 1.69 1.67 6.84
C LYS A 54 0.18 1.78 6.95
N VAL A 55 -0.54 0.72 6.60
CA VAL A 55 -2.01 0.69 6.65
C VAL A 55 -2.48 -0.50 7.46
N SER A 56 -3.46 -0.26 8.35
CA SER A 56 -4.10 -1.30 9.15
C SER A 56 -5.07 -2.14 8.29
N ASN A 57 -5.43 -3.34 8.77
CA ASN A 57 -6.42 -4.16 8.05
C ASN A 57 -7.80 -3.49 8.08
N GLU A 58 -8.11 -2.84 9.19
CA GLU A 58 -9.38 -2.20 9.50
C GLU A 58 -9.63 -1.01 8.56
N ASP A 59 -8.64 -0.12 8.41
CA ASP A 59 -8.74 1.05 7.53
C ASP A 59 -8.82 0.63 6.06
N SER A 60 -8.02 -0.37 5.69
CA SER A 60 -8.02 -0.93 4.35
C SER A 60 -9.40 -1.49 3.95
N VAL A 61 -10.07 -2.24 4.84
CA VAL A 61 -11.44 -2.74 4.59
C VAL A 61 -12.46 -1.60 4.61
N ALA A 62 -12.32 -0.66 5.55
CA ALA A 62 -13.23 0.48 5.66
C ALA A 62 -13.25 1.30 4.37
N ASN A 63 -12.08 1.61 3.82
CA ASN A 63 -11.98 2.37 2.57
C ASN A 63 -12.42 1.58 1.34
N ALA A 64 -12.11 0.28 1.25
CA ALA A 64 -12.63 -0.56 0.17
C ALA A 64 -14.17 -0.59 0.13
N ARG A 65 -14.82 -0.59 1.30
CA ARG A 65 -16.29 -0.50 1.40
C ARG A 65 -16.81 0.90 1.15
N LEU A 66 -16.09 1.93 1.60
CA LEU A 66 -16.49 3.32 1.43
C LEU A 66 -16.52 3.71 -0.04
N VAL A 67 -15.47 3.38 -0.80
CA VAL A 67 -15.42 3.67 -2.25
C VAL A 67 -16.49 2.90 -3.02
N ALA A 68 -16.80 1.67 -2.62
CA ALA A 68 -17.90 0.92 -3.22
C ALA A 68 -19.26 1.60 -2.98
N ARG A 69 -19.46 2.16 -1.78
CA ARG A 69 -20.70 2.83 -1.38
C ARG A 69 -20.86 4.22 -2.02
N LEU A 70 -19.80 5.02 -2.03
CA LEU A 70 -19.87 6.42 -2.45
C LEU A 70 -19.66 6.58 -3.96
N GLU A 71 -18.72 5.81 -4.52
CA GLU A 71 -18.29 5.96 -5.91
C GLU A 71 -18.82 4.84 -6.82
N GLY A 72 -19.47 3.82 -6.25
CA GLY A 72 -19.96 2.66 -7.04
C GLY A 72 -18.85 1.78 -7.59
N VAL A 73 -17.64 1.84 -7.00
CA VAL A 73 -16.46 1.07 -7.44
C VAL A 73 -16.13 -0.01 -6.41
N PRO A 74 -16.66 -1.24 -6.54
CA PRO A 74 -16.32 -2.33 -5.64
C PRO A 74 -14.89 -2.83 -5.91
N VAL A 75 -14.04 -2.81 -4.88
CA VAL A 75 -12.62 -3.18 -4.99
C VAL A 75 -12.19 -4.15 -3.88
N GLY A 76 -11.02 -4.75 -4.06
CA GLY A 76 -10.38 -5.61 -3.06
C GLY A 76 -9.74 -4.82 -1.90
N ILE A 77 -9.33 -5.55 -0.87
CA ILE A 77 -8.74 -4.98 0.35
C ILE A 77 -7.46 -4.17 0.06
N SER A 78 -6.55 -4.66 -0.79
CA SER A 78 -5.33 -3.90 -1.15
C SER A 78 -5.61 -2.58 -1.87
N SER A 79 -6.69 -2.50 -2.66
CA SER A 79 -7.13 -1.23 -3.24
C SER A 79 -7.62 -0.26 -2.16
N GLY A 80 -8.32 -0.75 -1.13
CA GLY A 80 -8.68 0.06 0.03
C GLY A 80 -7.47 0.54 0.82
N ALA A 81 -6.39 -0.25 0.89
CA ALA A 81 -5.14 0.18 1.51
C ALA A 81 -4.45 1.30 0.70
N ALA A 82 -4.43 1.16 -0.63
CA ALA A 82 -3.90 2.21 -1.51
C ALA A 82 -4.70 3.51 -1.41
N LEU A 83 -6.04 3.42 -1.29
CA LEU A 83 -6.91 4.58 -1.08
C LEU A 83 -6.68 5.22 0.30
N GLN A 84 -6.54 4.41 1.36
CA GLN A 84 -6.23 4.92 2.70
C GLN A 84 -4.92 5.70 2.75
N ALA A 85 -3.90 5.29 1.98
CA ALA A 85 -2.63 6.01 1.92
C ALA A 85 -2.70 7.29 1.05
N ALA A 86 -3.74 7.44 0.22
CA ALA A 86 -3.85 8.52 -0.75
C ALA A 86 -4.74 9.69 -0.29
N ILE A 87 -5.56 9.51 0.75
CA ILE A 87 -6.51 10.49 1.30
C ILE A 87 -5.94 11.04 2.60
#